data_AF-A0A9W3YK90-F1
#
_entry.id   AF-A0A9W3YK90-F1
#
_cell.length_a   1.000
_cell.length_b   1.000
_cell.length_c   1.000
_cell.angle_alpha   90.00
_cell.angle_beta   90.00
_cell.angle_gamma   90.00
#
_symmetry.space_group_name_H-M   'P 1'
#
loop_
_entity.id
_entity.type
_entity.pdbx_description
1 polymer ?
#
loop_
_entity_poly.entity_id
_entity_poly.type
_entity_poly.pdbx_seq_one_letter_code
_entity_poly.pdbx_strand_id
1 'polypeptide(L)'
;MKSYQTLSHLYALGLGWRLWNREDVISWCDRLIEATDYPPYEIIEISLMSKEKRIYIESALLSYSRIVDEKHSVNILLSVLNEKLVAQKWNVKQALTCSTRLLVNSGLYWDEEYFNLYSLDDSYDIVQKGLHFNKEDVISAYIDTLGAFRVHFNEFEDLYLQVMKQKWQV
;
A
#
# COMPACT_ATOMS: atom_id res chain seq x y z
N MET A 1 9.09 -19.68 -3.19
CA MET A 1 9.75 -18.91 -2.11
C MET A 1 9.87 -17.42 -2.43
N LYS A 2 10.47 -16.98 -3.55
CA LYS A 2 10.68 -15.55 -3.84
C LYS A 2 9.41 -14.69 -3.78
N SER A 3 8.30 -15.16 -4.37
CA SER A 3 7.05 -14.39 -4.46
C SER A 3 6.37 -14.14 -3.11
N TYR A 4 6.45 -15.08 -2.16
CA TYR A 4 5.91 -14.88 -0.80
C TYR A 4 6.65 -13.72 -0.11
N GLN A 5 7.99 -13.72 -0.19
CA GLN A 5 8.82 -12.70 0.45
C GLN A 5 8.63 -11.31 -0.18
N THR A 6 8.43 -11.23 -1.50
CA THR A 6 8.09 -9.97 -2.17
C THR A 6 6.70 -9.49 -1.76
N LEU A 7 5.70 -10.37 -1.72
CA LEU A 7 4.36 -9.97 -1.29
C LEU A 7 4.35 -9.56 0.19
N SER A 8 5.07 -10.27 1.06
CA SER A 8 5.29 -9.87 2.46
C SER A 8 5.94 -8.51 2.60
N HIS A 9 6.92 -8.19 1.74
CA HIS A 9 7.54 -6.86 1.72
C HIS A 9 6.50 -5.77 1.45
N LEU A 10 5.71 -5.94 0.38
CA LEU A 10 4.63 -5.02 0.07
C LEU A 10 3.67 -4.90 1.26
N TYR A 11 3.23 -6.02 1.82
CA TYR A 11 2.35 -6.10 3.00
C TYR A 11 2.89 -5.40 4.24
N ALA A 12 4.22 -5.45 4.46
CA ALA A 12 4.87 -4.74 5.55
C ALA A 12 4.82 -3.23 5.35
N LEU A 13 5.25 -2.80 4.17
CA LEU A 13 5.33 -1.39 3.79
C LEU A 13 3.96 -0.70 3.89
N GLY A 14 2.94 -1.25 3.22
CA GLY A 14 1.59 -0.69 3.32
C GLY A 14 0.95 -0.83 4.70
N LEU A 15 1.38 -1.75 5.58
CA LEU A 15 0.93 -1.77 6.98
C LEU A 15 1.50 -0.57 7.75
N GLY A 16 2.80 -0.30 7.58
CA GLY A 16 3.47 0.88 8.14
C GLY A 16 2.82 2.19 7.68
N TRP A 17 2.38 2.23 6.43
CA TRP A 17 1.79 3.42 5.80
C TRP A 17 0.27 3.54 5.91
N ARG A 18 -0.35 2.55 6.57
CA ARG A 18 -1.80 2.43 6.80
C ARG A 18 -2.65 2.15 5.56
N LEU A 19 -2.04 1.65 4.48
CA LEU A 19 -2.75 1.08 3.34
C LEU A 19 -3.58 -0.14 3.76
N TRP A 20 -3.07 -0.91 4.71
CA TRP A 20 -3.80 -1.97 5.41
C TRP A 20 -3.78 -1.72 6.91
N ASN A 21 -4.82 -2.23 7.57
CA ASN A 21 -4.82 -2.36 9.02
C ASN A 21 -4.23 -3.72 9.43
N ARG A 22 -4.16 -3.96 10.74
CA ARG A 22 -3.63 -5.21 11.26
C ARG A 22 -4.50 -6.40 10.85
N GLU A 23 -5.81 -6.25 10.97
CA GLU A 23 -6.78 -7.29 10.68
C GLU A 23 -6.71 -7.75 9.21
N ASP A 24 -6.49 -6.82 8.29
CA ASP A 24 -6.27 -7.09 6.86
C ASP A 24 -5.02 -7.97 6.63
N VAL A 25 -3.92 -7.68 7.35
CA VAL A 25 -2.66 -8.41 7.27
C VAL A 25 -2.79 -9.81 7.87
N ILE A 26 -3.40 -9.92 9.05
CA ILE A 26 -3.64 -11.21 9.71
C ILE A 26 -4.54 -12.08 8.83
N SER A 27 -5.63 -11.51 8.30
CA SER A 27 -6.52 -12.21 7.36
C SER A 27 -5.82 -12.63 6.07
N TRP A 28 -4.85 -11.84 5.60
CA TRP A 28 -4.02 -12.27 4.47
C TRP A 28 -3.11 -13.45 4.84
N CYS A 29 -2.46 -13.44 6.00
CA CYS A 29 -1.66 -14.58 6.47
C CYS A 29 -2.51 -15.85 6.65
N ASP A 30 -3.68 -15.75 7.26
CA ASP A 30 -4.57 -16.90 7.47
C ASP A 30 -5.02 -17.51 6.14
N ARG A 31 -5.48 -16.68 5.19
CA ARG A 31 -5.84 -17.15 3.84
C ARG A 31 -4.65 -17.75 3.09
N LEU A 32 -3.45 -17.21 3.31
CA LEU A 32 -2.24 -17.73 2.69
C LEU A 32 -1.91 -19.13 3.24
N ILE A 33 -2.08 -19.34 4.54
CA ILE A 33 -1.91 -20.64 5.21
C ILE A 33 -2.93 -21.65 4.68
N GLU A 34 -4.19 -21.25 4.54
CA GLU A 34 -5.25 -22.11 3.98
C GLU A 34 -5.00 -22.49 2.52
N ALA A 35 -4.40 -21.60 1.73
CA ALA A 35 -4.19 -21.80 0.29
C ALA A 35 -2.93 -22.60 -0.07
N THR A 36 -2.13 -23.05 0.91
CA THR A 36 -0.84 -23.70 0.66
C THR A 36 -0.64 -24.94 1.53
N ASP A 37 -0.20 -26.04 0.93
CA ASP A 37 0.06 -27.29 1.67
C ASP A 37 1.24 -27.17 2.65
N TYR A 38 2.19 -26.26 2.34
CA TYR A 38 3.40 -26.03 3.13
C TYR A 38 3.60 -24.53 3.40
N PRO A 39 2.86 -23.95 4.35
CA PRO A 39 2.98 -22.52 4.64
C PRO A 39 4.35 -22.18 5.22
N PRO A 40 4.95 -21.04 4.86
CA PRO A 40 6.17 -20.57 5.50
C PRO A 40 5.94 -20.37 7.00
N TYR A 41 6.88 -20.85 7.81
CA TYR A 41 6.78 -20.79 9.27
C TYR A 41 6.58 -19.35 9.78
N GLU A 42 7.28 -18.40 9.18
CA GLU A 42 7.19 -16.98 9.53
C GLU A 42 5.79 -16.41 9.29
N ILE A 43 5.10 -16.86 8.23
CA ILE A 43 3.71 -16.44 7.96
C ILE A 43 2.76 -16.98 9.03
N ILE A 44 2.98 -18.21 9.50
CA ILE A 44 2.21 -18.81 10.61
C ILE A 44 2.43 -18.00 11.89
N GLU A 45 3.68 -17.69 12.23
CA GLU A 45 3.98 -16.86 13.41
C GLU A 45 3.29 -15.50 13.32
N ILE A 46 3.36 -14.83 12.16
CA ILE A 46 2.73 -13.53 11.95
C ILE A 46 1.21 -13.63 12.08
N SER A 47 0.57 -14.69 11.58
CA SER A 47 -0.89 -14.86 11.71
C SER A 47 -1.34 -14.96 13.17
N LEU A 48 -0.49 -15.50 14.06
CA LEU A 48 -0.75 -15.58 15.49
C LEU A 48 -0.57 -14.24 16.23
N MET A 49 0.01 -13.22 15.59
CA MET A 49 0.27 -11.89 16.19
C MET A 49 -0.95 -10.96 16.24
N SER A 50 -2.18 -11.49 16.15
CA SER A 50 -3.42 -10.69 16.12
C SER A 50 -3.59 -9.70 17.29
N LYS A 51 -2.98 -9.97 18.44
CA LYS A 51 -3.00 -9.08 19.62
C LYS A 51 -1.80 -8.14 19.71
N GLU A 52 -0.79 -8.34 18.87
CA GLU A 52 0.42 -7.54 18.89
C GLU A 52 0.22 -6.14 18.32
N LYS A 53 1.15 -5.25 18.66
CA LYS A 53 1.22 -3.93 18.07
C LYS A 53 1.65 -4.05 16.61
N ARG A 54 1.05 -3.19 15.78
CA ARG A 54 1.35 -3.07 14.34
C ARG A 54 2.84 -3.11 14.01
N ILE A 55 3.65 -2.36 14.75
CA ILE A 55 5.10 -2.26 14.52
C ILE A 55 5.82 -3.61 14.63
N TYR A 56 5.34 -4.52 15.48
CA TYR A 56 5.91 -5.86 15.60
C TYR A 56 5.54 -6.74 14.41
N ILE A 57 4.30 -6.63 13.92
CA ILE A 57 3.83 -7.34 12.72
C ILE A 57 4.57 -6.86 11.48
N GLU A 58 4.71 -5.53 11.34
CA GLU A 58 5.50 -4.90 10.28
C GLU A 58 6.96 -5.38 10.31
N SER A 59 7.59 -5.36 11.48
CA SER A 59 8.97 -5.83 11.66
C SER A 59 9.13 -7.32 11.30
N ALA A 60 8.18 -8.17 11.69
CA ALA A 60 8.19 -9.59 11.35
C ALA A 60 8.01 -9.83 9.84
N LEU A 61 7.16 -9.07 9.16
CA LEU A 61 7.04 -9.14 7.71
C LEU A 61 8.32 -8.66 7.01
N LEU A 62 8.93 -7.58 7.48
CA LEU A 62 10.19 -7.07 6.93
C LEU A 62 11.34 -8.07 7.13
N SER A 63 11.44 -8.72 8.29
CA SER A 63 12.50 -9.70 8.56
C SER A 63 12.36 -10.97 7.69
N TYR A 64 11.13 -11.38 7.39
CA TYR A 64 10.86 -12.47 6.44
C TYR A 64 11.06 -12.06 4.97
N SER A 65 10.84 -10.79 4.67
CA SER A 65 10.96 -10.25 3.31
C SER A 65 12.40 -10.30 2.79
N ARG A 66 12.54 -10.22 1.46
CA ARG A 66 13.84 -9.99 0.82
C ARG A 66 13.97 -8.53 0.45
N ILE A 67 15.21 -8.07 0.25
CA ILE A 67 15.49 -6.76 -0.34
C ILE A 67 14.80 -6.70 -1.72
N VAL A 68 13.82 -5.82 -1.81
CA VAL A 68 13.16 -5.42 -3.06
C VAL A 68 13.61 -3.99 -3.35
N ASP A 69 13.56 -3.59 -4.61
CA ASP A 69 13.69 -2.20 -4.97
C ASP A 69 12.56 -1.38 -4.31
N GLU A 70 12.93 -0.47 -3.40
CA GLU A 70 11.99 0.31 -2.60
C GLU A 70 11.11 1.20 -3.50
N LYS A 71 11.72 1.85 -4.50
CA LYS A 71 11.01 2.72 -5.44
C LYS A 71 9.96 1.95 -6.23
N HIS A 72 10.31 0.76 -6.72
CA HIS A 72 9.39 -0.13 -7.39
C HIS A 72 8.24 -0.58 -6.48
N SER A 73 8.55 -0.90 -5.22
CA SER A 73 7.53 -1.26 -4.22
C SER A 73 6.57 -0.11 -3.93
N VAL A 74 7.07 1.12 -3.85
CA VAL A 74 6.25 2.33 -3.74
C VAL A 74 5.31 2.49 -4.93
N ASN A 75 5.81 2.34 -6.16
CA ASN A 75 5.00 2.44 -7.38
C ASN A 75 3.85 1.41 -7.39
N ILE A 76 4.15 0.17 -6.98
CA ILE A 76 3.13 -0.86 -6.81
C ILE A 76 2.10 -0.44 -5.76
N LEU A 77 2.52 0.06 -4.60
CA LEU A 77 1.60 0.42 -3.53
C LEU A 77 0.74 1.66 -3.85
N LEU A 78 1.27 2.62 -4.62
CA LEU A 78 0.49 3.71 -5.20
C LEU A 78 -0.58 3.20 -6.17
N SER A 79 -0.28 2.17 -6.96
CA SER A 79 -1.26 1.54 -7.85
C SER A 79 -2.39 0.84 -7.07
N VAL A 80 -2.06 0.14 -5.97
CA VAL A 80 -3.05 -0.48 -5.08
C VAL A 80 -3.93 0.58 -4.42
N LEU A 81 -3.33 1.70 -4.02
CA LEU A 81 -4.07 2.83 -3.47
C LEU A 81 -5.04 3.45 -4.50
N ASN A 82 -4.61 3.56 -5.76
CA ASN A 82 -5.48 4.02 -6.86
C ASN A 82 -6.71 3.11 -7.01
N GLU A 83 -6.52 1.79 -7.03
CA GLU A 83 -7.63 0.85 -7.16
C GLU A 83 -8.60 0.90 -5.98
N LYS A 84 -8.11 1.07 -4.74
CA LYS A 84 -8.98 1.32 -3.57
C LYS A 84 -9.79 2.59 -3.68
N LEU A 85 -9.22 3.65 -4.25
CA LEU A 85 -9.89 4.94 -4.45
C LEU A 85 -10.95 4.84 -5.56
N VAL A 86 -10.62 4.23 -6.71
CA VAL A 86 -11.53 4.02 -7.84
C VAL A 86 -12.72 3.14 -7.46
N ALA A 87 -12.48 2.08 -6.67
CA ALA A 87 -13.54 1.22 -6.14
C ALA A 87 -14.36 1.85 -4.98
N GLN A 88 -14.08 3.11 -4.65
CA GLN A 88 -14.76 3.86 -3.58
C GLN A 88 -14.67 3.21 -2.19
N LYS A 89 -13.66 2.35 -1.96
CA LYS A 89 -13.37 1.81 -0.63
C LYS A 89 -12.75 2.87 0.27
N TRP A 90 -12.04 3.80 -0.33
CA TRP A 90 -11.34 4.89 0.34
C TRP A 90 -11.81 6.23 -0.20
N ASN A 91 -11.81 7.25 0.68
CA ASN A 91 -11.99 8.63 0.25
C ASN A 91 -10.65 9.31 -0.06
N VAL A 92 -10.70 10.44 -0.76
CA VAL A 92 -9.51 11.20 -1.20
C VAL A 92 -8.61 11.59 -0.04
N LYS A 93 -9.17 11.98 1.12
CA LYS A 93 -8.38 12.33 2.30
C LYS A 93 -7.58 11.14 2.84
N GLN A 94 -8.19 9.96 2.92
CA GLN A 94 -7.49 8.74 3.33
C GLN A 94 -6.36 8.42 2.34
N ALA A 95 -6.63 8.56 1.04
CA ALA A 95 -5.63 8.29 0.02
C ALA A 95 -4.46 9.27 0.09
N LEU A 96 -4.72 10.59 0.13
CA LEU A 96 -3.71 11.63 0.29
C LEU A 96 -2.82 11.37 1.50
N THR A 97 -3.43 11.16 2.68
CA THR A 97 -2.68 10.89 3.91
C THR A 97 -1.80 9.64 3.78
N CYS A 98 -2.25 8.62 3.04
CA CYS A 98 -1.48 7.40 2.82
C CYS A 98 -0.34 7.62 1.82
N SER A 99 -0.60 8.26 0.66
CA SER A 99 0.42 8.55 -0.35
C SER A 99 1.50 9.49 0.20
N THR A 100 1.14 10.53 0.96
CA THR A 100 2.11 11.42 1.61
C THR A 100 3.03 10.64 2.56
N ARG A 101 2.46 9.80 3.43
CA ARG A 101 3.26 9.00 4.38
C ARG A 101 4.18 8.01 3.66
N LEU A 102 3.66 7.37 2.63
CA LEU A 102 4.39 6.46 1.76
C LEU A 102 5.61 7.16 1.14
N LEU A 103 5.42 8.34 0.53
CA LEU A 103 6.49 9.09 -0.13
C LEU A 103 7.50 9.68 0.86
N VAL A 104 7.05 10.18 2.00
CA VAL A 104 7.94 10.73 3.04
C VAL A 104 8.80 9.63 3.66
N ASN A 105 8.21 8.49 4.00
CA ASN A 105 8.94 7.41 4.68
C ASN A 105 9.88 6.64 3.75
N SER A 106 9.59 6.59 2.44
CA SER A 106 10.49 6.04 1.42
C SER A 106 11.57 7.03 0.96
N GLY A 107 11.48 8.30 1.35
CA GLY A 107 12.42 9.35 0.94
C GLY A 107 12.22 9.86 -0.49
N LEU A 108 11.14 9.44 -1.18
CA LEU A 108 10.88 9.74 -2.59
C LEU A 108 10.10 11.05 -2.82
N TYR A 109 9.64 11.72 -1.78
CA TYR A 109 8.77 12.90 -1.87
C TYR A 109 9.37 14.12 -2.60
N TRP A 110 10.70 14.19 -2.76
CA TRP A 110 11.38 15.24 -3.54
C TRP A 110 11.70 14.84 -4.98
N ASP A 111 11.55 13.56 -5.33
CA ASP A 111 11.80 13.10 -6.69
C ASP A 111 10.72 13.69 -7.62
N GLU A 112 11.15 14.14 -8.79
CA GLU A 112 10.29 14.83 -9.78
C GLU A 112 9.03 14.01 -10.14
N GLU A 113 9.17 12.68 -10.17
CA GLU A 113 8.09 11.73 -10.43
C GLU A 113 6.96 11.77 -9.39
N TYR A 114 7.26 12.07 -8.12
CA TYR A 114 6.30 12.02 -7.02
C TYR A 114 5.95 13.39 -6.43
N PHE A 115 6.75 14.42 -6.74
CA PHE A 115 6.61 15.74 -6.15
C PHE A 115 5.19 16.31 -6.32
N ASN A 116 4.60 16.17 -7.51
CA ASN A 116 3.23 16.62 -7.75
C ASN A 116 2.23 15.89 -6.84
N LEU A 117 2.34 14.56 -6.73
CA LEU A 117 1.47 13.76 -5.88
C LEU A 117 1.59 14.17 -4.39
N TYR A 118 2.82 14.39 -3.93
CA TYR A 118 3.11 14.84 -2.57
C TYR A 118 2.53 16.24 -2.28
N SER A 119 2.75 17.20 -3.18
CA SER A 119 2.34 18.60 -3.02
C SER A 119 0.82 18.82 -2.97
N LEU A 120 0.04 17.85 -3.44
CA LEU A 120 -1.41 17.93 -3.45
C LEU A 120 -2.04 17.77 -2.05
N ASP A 121 -1.33 17.19 -1.08
CA ASP A 121 -1.78 17.12 0.31
C ASP A 121 -1.85 18.51 0.94
N ASP A 122 -0.80 19.31 0.75
CA ASP A 122 -0.77 20.72 1.17
C ASP A 122 -1.86 21.54 0.47
N SER A 123 -2.03 21.33 -0.85
CA SER A 123 -3.07 22.00 -1.63
C SER A 123 -4.47 21.65 -1.12
N TYR A 124 -4.70 20.38 -0.79
CA TYR A 124 -5.97 19.92 -0.24
C TYR A 124 -6.25 20.55 1.13
N ASP A 125 -5.25 20.60 2.02
CA ASP A 125 -5.38 21.23 3.35
C ASP A 125 -5.66 22.73 3.27
N ILE A 126 -5.08 23.42 2.30
CA ILE A 126 -5.33 24.84 2.01
C ILE A 126 -6.79 25.05 1.58
N VAL A 127 -7.28 24.24 0.62
CA VAL A 127 -8.67 24.32 0.15
C VAL A 127 -9.68 24.00 1.25
N GLN A 128 -9.40 23.01 2.12
CA GLN A 128 -10.31 22.68 3.23
C GLN A 128 -10.50 23.85 4.21
N LYS A 129 -9.51 24.76 4.30
CA LYS A 129 -9.60 25.98 5.11
C LYS A 129 -10.37 27.10 4.40
N GLY A 130 -10.90 26.85 3.20
CA GLY A 130 -11.62 27.84 2.38
C GLY A 130 -10.69 28.88 1.74
N LEU A 131 -9.39 28.59 1.70
CA LEU A 131 -8.36 29.51 1.22
C LEU A 131 -7.85 28.97 -0.11
N HIS A 132 -7.98 29.74 -1.21
CA HIS A 132 -7.41 29.42 -2.53
C HIS A 132 -7.81 28.06 -3.18
N PHE A 133 -7.82 28.03 -4.52
CA PHE A 133 -8.16 26.86 -5.37
C PHE A 133 -9.59 26.32 -5.24
N ASN A 134 -10.05 25.65 -6.29
CA ASN A 134 -11.30 24.91 -6.27
C ASN A 134 -11.03 23.49 -5.73
N LYS A 135 -11.87 23.03 -4.81
CA LYS A 135 -11.79 21.68 -4.22
C LYS A 135 -11.91 20.57 -5.25
N GLU A 136 -12.81 20.72 -6.21
CA GLU A 136 -13.01 19.73 -7.27
C GLU A 136 -11.78 19.62 -8.16
N ASP A 137 -11.13 20.75 -8.46
CA ASP A 137 -9.90 20.78 -9.25
C ASP A 137 -8.75 20.07 -8.53
N VAL A 138 -8.54 20.35 -7.23
CA VAL A 138 -7.49 19.69 -6.44
C VAL A 138 -7.75 18.18 -6.29
N ILE A 139 -9.01 17.79 -6.06
CA ILE A 139 -9.38 16.37 -6.00
C ILE A 139 -9.14 15.68 -7.34
N SER A 140 -9.53 16.31 -8.45
CA SER A 140 -9.36 15.76 -9.79
C SER A 140 -7.88 15.61 -10.12
N ALA A 141 -7.08 16.65 -9.85
CA ALA A 141 -5.62 16.61 -10.03
C ALA A 141 -4.97 15.48 -9.22
N TYR A 142 -5.42 15.23 -7.98
CA TYR A 142 -4.93 14.12 -7.17
C TYR A 142 -5.28 12.77 -7.75
N ILE A 143 -6.54 12.57 -8.17
CA ILE A 143 -6.98 11.31 -8.79
C ILE A 143 -6.19 11.04 -10.07
N ASP A 144 -6.00 12.05 -10.92
CA ASP A 144 -5.28 11.94 -12.18
C ASP A 144 -3.79 11.64 -11.94
N THR A 145 -3.16 12.35 -11.00
CA THR A 145 -1.74 12.14 -10.66
C THR A 145 -1.51 10.75 -10.06
N LEU A 146 -2.39 10.30 -9.16
CA LEU A 146 -2.32 8.94 -8.60
C LEU A 146 -2.62 7.88 -9.69
N GLY A 147 -3.49 8.20 -10.64
CA GLY A 147 -3.87 7.34 -11.76
C GLY A 147 -2.69 6.97 -12.67
N ALA A 148 -1.66 7.80 -12.74
CA ALA A 148 -0.44 7.49 -13.51
C ALA A 148 0.25 6.20 -13.04
N PHE A 149 0.14 5.85 -11.76
CA PHE A 149 0.76 4.65 -11.19
C PHE A 149 -0.02 3.37 -11.46
N ARG A 150 -1.25 3.46 -12.01
CA ARG A 150 -2.10 2.29 -12.28
C ARG A 150 -1.43 1.25 -13.19
N VAL A 151 -0.48 1.66 -14.01
CA VAL A 151 0.31 0.78 -14.88
C VAL A 151 1.02 -0.35 -14.11
N HIS A 152 1.31 -0.14 -12.82
CA HIS A 152 1.97 -1.12 -11.95
C HIS A 152 1.00 -2.10 -11.27
N PHE A 153 -0.32 -1.89 -11.40
CA PHE A 153 -1.29 -2.70 -10.65
C PHE A 153 -1.31 -4.17 -11.10
N ASN A 154 -1.11 -4.43 -12.41
CA ASN A 154 -1.02 -5.79 -12.92
C ASN A 154 0.12 -6.58 -12.26
N GLU A 155 1.22 -5.91 -11.92
CA GLU A 155 2.35 -6.55 -11.24
C GLU A 155 1.96 -7.03 -9.83
N PHE A 156 1.16 -6.23 -9.12
CA PHE A 156 0.58 -6.64 -7.86
C PHE A 156 -0.42 -7.78 -8.02
N GLU A 157 -1.34 -7.69 -8.98
CA GLU A 157 -2.37 -8.71 -9.20
C GLU A 157 -1.73 -10.06 -9.58
N ASP A 158 -0.73 -10.05 -10.47
CA ASP A 158 0.01 -11.24 -10.87
C ASP A 158 0.76 -11.87 -9.70
N LEU A 159 1.45 -11.04 -8.90
CA LEU A 159 2.15 -11.50 -7.69
C LEU A 159 1.17 -12.09 -6.67
N TYR A 160 0.05 -11.41 -6.43
CA TYR A 160 -0.99 -11.87 -5.52
C TYR A 160 -1.59 -13.18 -6.00
N LEU A 161 -1.95 -13.29 -7.28
CA LEU A 161 -2.49 -14.51 -7.89
C LEU A 161 -1.50 -15.66 -7.81
N GLN A 162 -0.21 -15.41 -8.05
CA GLN A 162 0.84 -16.42 -7.95
C GLN A 162 0.93 -17.01 -6.54
N VAL A 163 0.85 -16.15 -5.52
CA VAL A 163 1.00 -16.51 -4.10
C VAL A 163 -0.28 -17.11 -3.52
N MET A 164 -1.43 -16.46 -3.76
CA MET A 164 -2.72 -16.77 -3.13
C MET A 164 -3.58 -17.72 -3.95
N LYS A 165 -3.21 -18.01 -5.21
CA LYS A 165 -3.98 -18.82 -6.17
C LYS A 165 -5.39 -18.29 -6.46
N GLN A 166 -5.64 -17.02 -6.13
CA GLN A 166 -6.88 -16.30 -6.40
C GLN A 166 -6.58 -14.83 -6.67
N LYS A 167 -7.51 -14.14 -7.33
CA LYS A 167 -7.40 -12.70 -7.59
C LYS A 167 -7.53 -11.90 -6.30
N TRP A 168 -6.87 -10.75 -6.27
CA TRP A 168 -7.04 -9.80 -5.18
C TRP A 168 -8.43 -9.17 -5.23
N GLN A 169 -9.03 -8.98 -4.05
CA GLN A 169 -10.32 -8.32 -3.89
C GLN A 169 -10.09 -6.98 -3.19
N VAL A 170 -10.46 -5.90 -3.88
CA VAL A 170 -10.42 -4.51 -3.39
C VAL A 170 -11.42 -4.28 -2.26
#